data_AF-A0A0A8XF51-F1
#
_entry.id   AF-A0A0A8XF51-F1
#
_cell.length_a   1.000
_cell.length_b   1.000
_cell.length_c   1.000
_cell.angle_alpha   90.00
_cell.angle_beta   90.00
_cell.angle_gamma   90.00
#
_symmetry.space_group_name_H-M   'P 1'
#
loop_
_entity.id
_entity.type
_entity.pdbx_description
1 polymer ?
#
loop_
_entity_poly.entity_id
_entity_poly.type
_entity_poly.pdbx_seq_one_letter_code
_entity_poly.pdbx_strand_id
1 'polypeptide(L)' 'MERLGILAEMFVEDVNKEDSMVVELFGTIVNFLFKVLQLAGIPFLVYVLLEFAGLF' A
#
# COMPACT_ATOMS: atom_id res chain seq x y z
N MET A 1 -4.21 -23.25 15.81
CA MET A 1 -5.05 -22.35 16.63
C MET A 1 -4.20 -21.55 17.59
N GLU A 2 -3.46 -22.17 18.52
CA GLU A 2 -2.55 -21.47 19.46
C GLU A 2 -1.56 -20.48 18.80
N ARG A 3 -0.84 -20.92 17.76
CA ARG A 3 0.15 -20.07 17.07
C ARG A 3 -0.45 -18.84 16.40
N LEU A 4 -1.70 -18.93 15.91
CA LEU A 4 -2.38 -17.80 15.29
C LEU A 4 -2.85 -16.80 16.35
N GLY A 5 -3.27 -17.28 17.52
CA GLY A 5 -3.58 -16.43 18.66
C GLY A 5 -2.37 -15.61 19.12
N ILE A 6 -1.22 -16.26 19.27
CA ILE A 6 0.04 -15.59 19.68
C ILE A 6 0.44 -14.51 18.67
N LEU A 7 0.37 -14.81 17.36
CA LEU A 7 0.68 -13.81 16.33
C LEU A 7 -0.30 -12.64 16.31
N ALA A 8 -1.59 -12.91 16.56
CA ALA A 8 -2.60 -11.86 16.65
C ALA A 8 -2.37 -10.96 17.88
N GLU A 9 -2.02 -11.54 19.03
CA GLU A 9 -1.69 -10.79 20.24
C GLU A 9 -0.45 -9.92 20.04
N MET A 10 0.62 -10.46 19.44
CA MET A 10 1.82 -9.70 19.10
C MET A 10 1.52 -8.55 18.13
N PHE A 11 0.65 -8.79 17.14
CA PHE A 11 0.22 -7.75 16.20
C PHE A 11 -0.56 -6.64 16.92
N VAL A 12 -1.53 -7.00 17.77
CA VAL A 12 -2.32 -6.04 18.55
C VAL A 12 -1.41 -5.26 19.50
N GLU A 13 -0.45 -5.91 20.14
CA GLU A 13 0.51 -5.25 21.02
C GLU A 13 1.37 -4.25 20.25
N ASP A 14 1.88 -4.61 19.07
CA ASP A 14 2.71 -3.73 18.25
C ASP A 14 1.95 -2.48 17.79
N VAL A 15 0.75 -2.63 17.22
CA VAL A 15 -0.01 -1.48 16.67
C VAL A 15 -0.46 -0.45 17.72
N ASN A 16 -0.43 -0.80 19.01
CA ASN A 16 -0.78 0.10 20.10
C ASN A 16 0.46 0.75 20.76
N LYS A 17 1.68 0.45 20.30
CA LYS A 17 2.90 1.12 20.75
C LYS A 17 3.13 2.40 19.95
N GLU A 18 3.76 3.39 20.60
CA GLU A 18 4.14 4.64 19.95
C GLU A 18 5.16 4.42 18.83
N ASP A 19 6.06 3.45 18.99
CA ASP A 19 7.08 3.00 18.05
C ASP A 19 6.67 1.71 17.31
N SER A 20 5.42 1.63 16.84
CA SER A 20 4.90 0.46 16.11
C SER A 20 5.63 0.22 14.78
N MET A 21 6.24 -0.97 14.67
CA MET A 21 6.90 -1.41 13.42
C MET A 21 5.88 -1.70 12.32
N VAL A 22 4.74 -2.28 12.67
CA VAL A 22 3.66 -2.58 11.72
C VAL A 22 3.13 -1.30 11.09
N VAL A 23 2.88 -0.26 11.89
CA VAL A 23 2.36 1.02 11.42
C VAL A 23 3.39 1.73 10.54
N GLU A 24 4.67 1.73 10.93
CA GLU A 24 5.75 2.33 10.13
C GLU A 24 5.89 1.65 8.75
N LEU A 25 5.88 0.32 8.72
CA LEU A 25 5.95 -0.45 7.47
C LEU A 25 4.73 -0.19 6.59
N PHE A 26 3.52 -0.19 7.17
CA PHE A 26 2.30 0.12 6.44
C PHE A 26 2.36 1.52 5.83
N GLY A 27 2.77 2.53 6.61
CA GLY A 27 2.95 3.89 6.13
C GLY A 27 3.96 3.99 4.98
N THR A 28 5.07 3.26 5.07
CA THR A 28 6.08 3.19 4.01
C THR A 28 5.52 2.60 2.72
N ILE A 29 4.78 1.48 2.81
CA ILE A 29 4.14 0.83 1.66
C ILE A 29 3.11 1.76 1.01
N VAL A 30 2.22 2.36 1.81
CA VAL A 30 1.17 3.25 1.29
C VAL A 30 1.78 4.48 0.63
N ASN A 31 2.82 5.08 1.23
CA ASN A 31 3.52 6.21 0.63
C ASN A 31 4.23 5.84 -0.68
N PHE A 32 4.82 4.64 -0.75
CA PHE A 32 5.41 4.14 -1.98
C PHE A 32 4.36 3.98 -3.09
N LEU A 33 3.24 3.32 -2.78
CA LEU A 33 2.12 3.15 -3.73
C LEU A 33 1.57 4.51 -4.20
N PHE A 34 1.46 5.48 -3.29
CA PHE A 34 1.01 6.82 -3.63
C PHE A 34 1.98 7.52 -4.61
N LYS A 35 3.29 7.44 -4.37
CA LYS A 35 4.31 8.00 -5.28
C LYS A 35 4.28 7.32 -6.65
N VAL A 36 4.11 6.00 -6.69
CA VAL A 36 3.94 5.25 -7.94
C VAL A 36 2.71 5.75 -8.70
N LEU A 37 1.60 5.95 -8.01
CA LEU A 37 0.35 6.41 -8.62
C LEU A 37 0.46 7.87 -9.10
N GLN A 38 1.15 8.74 -8.37
CA GLN A 38 1.44 10.11 -8.83
C GLN A 38 2.27 10.12 -10.12
N LEU A 39 3.28 9.24 -10.21
CA LEU A 39 4.16 9.16 -11.37
C LEU A 39 3.49 8.50 -12.58
N ALA A 40 2.85 7.35 -12.36
CA ALA A 40 2.29 6.51 -13.41
C ALA A 40 0.84 6.84 -13.74
N GLY A 41 0.13 7.59 -12.89
CA GLY A 41 -1.29 7.91 -13.07
C GLY A 41 -1.57 8.70 -14.34
N ILE A 42 -0.79 9.75 -14.62
CA ILE A 42 -0.94 10.53 -15.85
C ILE A 42 -0.56 9.71 -17.09
N PRO A 43 0.61 9.05 -17.17
CA PRO A 43 0.93 8.14 -18.27
C PRO A 43 -0.15 7.06 -18.51
N PHE A 44 -0.70 6.47 -17.45
CA PHE A 44 -1.75 5.47 -17.55
C PHE A 44 -3.05 6.06 -18.10
N LEU A 45 -3.47 7.24 -17.63
CA LEU A 45 -4.65 7.92 -18.17
C LEU A 45 -4.47 8.28 -19.65
N VAL A 46 -3.30 8.77 -20.05
CA VAL A 46 -2.99 9.04 -21.46
C VAL A 46 -3.08 7.76 -22.28
N TYR A 47 -2.49 6.67 -21.80
CA TYR A 47 -2.59 5.38 -22.46
C TYR A 47 -4.05 4.95 -22.66
N VAL A 48 -4.87 4.99 -21.61
CA VAL A 48 -6.31 4.63 -21.69
C VAL A 48 -7.06 5.50 -22.69
N LEU A 49 -6.79 6.80 -22.74
CA LEU A 49 -7.43 7.71 -23.70
C LEU A 49 -7.01 7.42 -25.15
N LEU A 50 -5.73 7.10 -25.39
CA LEU A 50 -5.23 6.75 -26.73
C LEU A 50 -5.82 5.42 -27.22
N GLU A 51 -5.85 4.40 -26.36
CA GLU A 51 -6.48 3.11 -26.62
C GLU A 51 -7.97 3.29 -26.94
N PHE A 52 -8.70 4.07 -26.13
CA PHE A 52 -10.11 4.36 -26.37
C PHE A 52 -10.36 5.09 -27.69
N ALA A 53 -9.42 5.95 -28.11
CA ALA A 53 -9.46 6.64 -29.39
C ALA A 53 -9.03 5.77 -30.58
N GLY A 54 -8.61 4.53 -30.36
CA GLY A 54 -8.09 3.63 -31.40
C GLY A 54 -6.75 4.07 -31.99
N LEU A 55 -5.96 4.83 -31.22
CA LEU A 55 -4.63 5.32 -31.60
C LEU A 55 -3.50 4.41 -31.13
N PHE A 56 -3.86 3.35 -30.43
CA PHE A 56 -2.99 2.28 -29.95
C PHE A 56 -3.71 0.94 -30.15
#